data_AF-A0A4S4G7Q5-F1
#
_entry.id   AF-A0A4S4G7Q5-F1
#
_cell.length_a   1.000
_cell.length_b   1.000
_cell.length_c   1.000
_cell.angle_alpha   90.00
_cell.angle_beta   90.00
_cell.angle_gamma   90.00
#
_symmetry.space_group_name_H-M   'P 1'
#
loop_
_entity.id
_entity.type
_entity.pdbx_description
1 polymer ?
#
loop_
_entity_poly.entity_id
_entity_poly.type
_entity_poly.pdbx_seq_one_letter_code
_entity_poly.pdbx_strand_id
1 'polypeptide(L)'
;MAELLEAVMLICFGLSWPLNAYKNYRAGTAAGTSWQFIALITAGYFAGIAAKFVSGNLNWVLIVYFINVVCIAANWLVYFRNRRLDAQRQTEVVVEEESFVVVA
;
A
#
# COMPACT_ATOMS: atom_id res chain seq x y z
N MET A 1 -6.61 -29.65 1.01
CA MET A 1 -5.26 -29.48 0.40
C MET A 1 -5.11 -28.17 -0.36
N ALA A 2 -6.04 -27.82 -1.27
CA ALA A 2 -5.99 -26.54 -2.01
C ALA A 2 -5.93 -25.30 -1.10
N GLU A 3 -6.61 -25.33 0.04
CA GLU A 3 -6.70 -24.21 0.98
C GLU A 3 -5.37 -23.88 1.68
N LEU A 4 -4.52 -24.88 1.89
CA LEU A 4 -3.20 -24.68 2.50
C LEU A 4 -2.26 -23.95 1.52
N LEU A 5 -2.30 -24.35 0.25
CA LEU A 5 -1.56 -23.69 -0.83
C LEU A 5 -2.06 -22.26 -1.05
N GLU A 6 -3.38 -22.05 -1.01
CA GLU A 6 -4.00 -20.73 -1.10
C GLU A 6 -3.61 -19.85 0.10
N ALA A 7 -3.60 -20.39 1.32
CA ALA A 7 -3.16 -19.68 2.51
C ALA A 7 -1.68 -19.29 2.46
N VAL A 8 -0.79 -20.21 2.08
CA VAL A 8 0.65 -19.92 1.96
C VAL A 8 0.90 -18.84 0.90
N MET A 9 0.22 -18.93 -0.25
CA MET A 9 0.28 -17.89 -1.27
C MET A 9 -0.15 -16.53 -0.71
N LEU A 10 -1.30 -16.46 -0.03
CA LEU A 10 -1.82 -15.23 0.56
C LEU A 10 -0.94 -14.69 1.68
N ILE A 11 -0.32 -15.54 2.51
CA ILE A 11 0.62 -15.12 3.56
C ILE A 11 1.87 -14.50 2.93
N CYS A 12 2.47 -15.16 1.94
CA CYS A 12 3.63 -14.63 1.22
C CYS A 12 3.31 -13.31 0.52
N PHE A 13 2.13 -13.22 -0.11
CA PHE A 13 1.65 -11.99 -0.72
C PHE A 13 1.44 -10.90 0.35
N GLY A 14 0.80 -11.25 1.47
CA GLY A 14 0.51 -10.37 2.59
C GLY A 14 1.74 -9.79 3.25
N LEU A 15 2.77 -10.59 3.47
CA LEU A 15 4.03 -10.17 4.07
C LEU A 15 4.89 -9.33 3.13
N SER A 16 4.71 -9.43 1.82
CA SER A 16 5.41 -8.57 0.85
C SER A 16 5.03 -7.09 0.99
N TRP A 17 3.79 -6.81 1.39
CA TRP A 17 3.26 -5.46 1.62
C TRP A 17 3.92 -4.71 2.78
N PRO A 18 3.99 -5.21 4.03
CA PRO A 18 4.66 -4.52 5.13
C PRO A 18 6.16 -4.37 4.89
N LEU A 19 6.81 -5.31 4.20
CA LEU A 19 8.20 -5.15 3.76
C LEU A 19 8.34 -3.99 2.77
N ASN A 20 7.44 -3.87 1.80
CA ASN A 20 7.41 -2.77 0.86
C ASN A 20 7.12 -1.43 1.57
N ALA A 21 6.15 -1.40 2.48
CA ALA A 21 5.82 -0.24 3.30
C ALA A 21 7.03 0.20 4.15
N TYR A 22 7.74 -0.74 4.76
CA TYR A 22 8.92 -0.44 5.57
C TYR A 22 10.06 0.15 4.73
N LYS A 23 10.33 -0.42 3.55
CA LYS A 23 11.31 0.15 2.61
C LYS A 23 10.92 1.56 2.18
N ASN A 24 9.63 1.76 1.86
CA ASN A 24 9.14 3.06 1.42
C ASN A 24 9.14 4.09 2.55
N TYR A 25 8.83 3.67 3.77
CA TYR A 25 8.95 4.46 4.99
C TYR A 25 10.40 4.93 5.20
N ARG A 26 11.38 4.02 5.03
CA ARG A 26 12.79 4.34 5.19
C ARG A 26 13.35 5.21 4.05
N ALA A 27 12.77 5.13 2.86
CA ALA A 27 13.15 5.96 1.72
C ALA A 27 12.73 7.43 1.88
N GLY A 28 11.72 7.72 2.71
CA GLY A 28 11.32 9.09 3.05
C GLY A 28 10.70 9.91 1.91
N THR A 29 10.37 9.28 0.78
CA THR A 29 9.68 9.91 -0.36
C THR A 29 8.58 9.00 -0.90
N ALA A 30 7.47 9.57 -1.36
CA ALA A 30 6.35 8.88 -2.00
C ALA A 30 6.57 8.68 -3.51
N ALA A 31 7.59 9.30 -4.11
CA ALA A 31 7.86 9.20 -5.55
C ALA A 31 8.02 7.75 -6.07
N GLY A 32 8.51 6.83 -5.23
CA GLY A 32 8.66 5.42 -5.58
C GLY A 32 7.42 4.54 -5.38
N THR A 33 6.36 5.04 -4.71
CA THR A 33 5.15 4.25 -4.43
C THR A 33 3.99 4.69 -5.31
N SER A 34 3.53 3.79 -6.17
CA SER A 34 2.35 3.99 -7.00
C SER A 34 1.08 3.82 -6.17
N TRP A 35 0.35 4.92 -5.96
CA TRP A 35 -0.97 4.90 -5.31
C TRP A 35 -1.97 4.05 -6.10
N GLN A 36 -1.84 4.00 -7.43
CA GLN A 36 -2.69 3.20 -8.31
C GLN A 36 -2.50 1.70 -8.06
N PHE A 37 -1.27 1.27 -7.77
CA PHE A 37 -0.98 -0.11 -7.43
C PHE A 37 -1.65 -0.53 -6.10
N ILE A 38 -1.55 0.32 -5.07
CA ILE A 38 -2.20 0.07 -3.78
C ILE A 38 -3.72 0.05 -3.93
N ALA A 39 -4.30 0.99 -4.69
CA ALA A 39 -5.73 1.07 -4.94
C ALA A 39 -6.26 -0.16 -5.71
N LEU A 40 -5.54 -0.58 -6.76
CA LEU A 40 -5.89 -1.74 -7.58
C LEU A 40 -5.88 -3.03 -6.75
N ILE A 41 -4.87 -3.20 -5.90
CA ILE A 41 -4.75 -4.37 -5.01
C ILE A 41 -5.83 -4.37 -3.95
N THR A 42 -6.16 -3.20 -3.40
CA THR A 42 -7.28 -3.06 -2.46
C THR A 42 -8.58 -3.50 -3.13
N ALA A 43 -8.85 -3.03 -4.35
CA ALA A 43 -10.03 -3.43 -5.12
C ALA A 43 -10.04 -4.94 -5.43
N GLY A 44 -8.89 -5.51 -5.79
CA GLY A 44 -8.73 -6.95 -6.03
C GLY A 44 -9.03 -7.79 -4.77
N TYR A 45 -8.57 -7.36 -3.60
CA TYR A 45 -8.89 -8.02 -2.32
C TYR A 45 -10.38 -7.94 -2.00
N PHE A 46 -11.03 -6.79 -2.19
CA PHE A 46 -12.48 -6.67 -2.02
C PHE A 46 -13.25 -7.60 -2.96
N ALA A 47 -12.83 -7.70 -4.23
CA ALA A 47 -13.42 -8.63 -5.19
C ALA A 47 -13.22 -10.10 -4.78
N GLY A 48 -12.04 -10.46 -4.26
CA GLY A 48 -11.76 -11.82 -3.77
C GLY A 48 -12.56 -12.20 -2.52
N ILE A 49 -12.74 -11.27 -1.58
CA ILE A 49 -13.64 -11.46 -0.42
C ILE A 49 -15.08 -11.66 -0.91
N ALA A 50 -15.56 -10.81 -1.83
CA ALA A 50 -16.89 -10.94 -2.39
C ALA A 50 -17.09 -12.28 -3.10
N ALA A 51 -16.10 -12.75 -3.88
CA ALA A 51 -16.15 -14.05 -4.54
C ALA A 51 -16.23 -15.22 -3.53
N LYS A 52 -15.52 -15.14 -2.39
CA LYS A 52 -15.61 -16.13 -1.32
C LYS A 52 -16.98 -16.13 -0.64
N PHE A 53 -17.58 -14.96 -0.42
CA PHE A 53 -18.94 -14.83 0.09
C PHE A 53 -19.99 -15.43 -0.87
N VAL A 54 -19.86 -15.17 -2.17
CA VAL A 54 -20.75 -15.74 -3.19
C VAL A 54 -20.58 -17.24 -3.33
N SER A 55 -19.35 -17.76 -3.19
CA SER A 55 -19.06 -19.19 -3.29
C SER A 55 -19.41 -19.99 -2.03
N GLY A 56 -19.79 -19.33 -0.92
CA GLY A 56 -20.19 -19.98 0.35
C GLY A 56 -19.09 -20.78 1.06
N ASN A 57 -17.85 -20.77 0.56
CA ASN A 57 -16.73 -21.53 1.10
C ASN A 57 -15.92 -20.68 2.10
N LEU A 58 -16.51 -20.47 3.28
CA LEU A 58 -15.90 -19.75 4.40
C LEU A 58 -14.85 -20.64 5.09
N ASN A 59 -13.69 -20.79 4.46
CA ASN A 59 -12.57 -21.54 5.02
C ASN A 59 -11.68 -20.66 5.91
N TRP A 60 -10.83 -21.28 6.73
CA TRP A 60 -9.87 -20.59 7.60
C TRP A 60 -8.95 -19.58 6.85
N VAL A 61 -8.78 -19.76 5.53
CA VAL A 61 -8.09 -18.84 4.62
C VAL A 61 -8.63 -17.40 4.69
N LEU A 62 -9.90 -17.20 5.10
CA LEU A 62 -10.49 -15.88 5.26
C LEU A 62 -9.76 -15.01 6.29
N ILE A 63 -9.22 -15.61 7.35
CA ILE A 63 -8.45 -14.90 8.38
C ILE A 63 -7.16 -14.33 7.79
N VAL A 64 -6.51 -15.08 6.90
CA VAL A 64 -5.32 -14.61 6.15
C VAL A 64 -5.68 -13.45 5.22
N TYR A 65 -6.90 -13.48 4.66
CA TYR A 65 -7.45 -12.40 3.86
C TYR A 65 -7.61 -11.11 4.67
N PHE A 66 -8.13 -11.21 5.90
CA PHE A 66 -8.22 -10.08 6.83
C PHE A 66 -6.85 -9.52 7.21
N ILE A 67 -5.87 -10.39 7.50
CA ILE A 67 -4.49 -9.97 7.79
C ILE A 67 -3.91 -9.19 6.60
N ASN A 68 -4.16 -9.64 5.37
CA ASN A 68 -3.75 -8.92 4.17
C ASN A 68 -4.35 -7.52 4.06
N VAL A 69 -5.64 -7.36 4.38
CA VAL A 69 -6.28 -6.04 4.41
C VAL A 69 -5.61 -5.12 5.42
N VAL A 70 -5.22 -5.64 6.60
CA VAL A 70 -4.45 -4.87 7.59
C VAL A 70 -3.06 -4.48 7.06
N CYS A 71 -2.38 -5.38 6.35
CA CYS A 71 -1.10 -5.09 5.71
C CYS A 71 -1.20 -4.02 4.61
N ILE A 72 -2.29 -4.03 3.84
CA ILE A 72 -2.60 -3.00 2.84
C ILE A 72 -2.90 -1.66 3.53
N ALA A 73 -3.64 -1.68 4.64
CA ALA A 73 -3.92 -0.47 5.44
C ALA A 73 -2.62 0.16 5.98
N ALA A 74 -1.65 -0.65 6.42
CA ALA A 74 -0.33 -0.15 6.81
C ALA A 74 0.41 0.53 5.63
N ASN A 75 0.30 0.00 4.40
CA ASN A 75 0.85 0.67 3.21
C ASN A 75 0.18 2.02 2.94
N TRP A 76 -1.14 2.10 3.07
CA TRP A 76 -1.87 3.36 2.97
C TRP A 76 -1.41 4.39 4.00
N LEU A 77 -1.16 3.96 5.24
CA LEU A 77 -0.70 4.83 6.32
C LEU A 77 0.71 5.40 6.03
N VAL A 78 1.62 4.54 5.55
CA VAL A 78 2.95 4.97 5.12
C VAL A 78 2.88 5.89 3.90
N TYR A 79 2.02 5.59 2.93
CA TYR A 79 1.82 6.43 1.75
C TYR A 79 1.34 7.84 2.12
N PHE A 80 0.32 7.96 2.98
CA PHE A 80 -0.17 9.26 3.44
C PHE A 80 0.92 10.07 4.15
N ARG A 81 1.76 9.40 4.96
CA ARG A 81 2.88 10.04 5.65
C ARG A 81 3.94 10.53 4.66
N ASN A 82 4.38 9.69 3.73
CA ASN A 82 5.40 10.08 2.74
C ASN A 82 4.88 11.18 1.80
N ARG A 83 3.58 11.14 1.44
CA ARG A 83 2.96 12.19 0.63
C ARG A 83 2.99 13.55 1.32
N ARG A 84 2.83 13.58 2.65
CA ARG A 84 2.94 14.82 3.44
C ARG A 84 4.38 15.36 3.48
N LEU A 85 5.38 14.49 3.51
CA LEU A 85 6.80 14.86 3.44
C LEU A 85 7.20 15.38 2.05
N ASP A 86 6.75 14.75 0.98
CA ASP A 86 7.01 15.21 -0.39
C ASP A 86 6.33 16.57 -0.67
N ALA A 87 5.13 16.80 -0.16
CA ALA A 87 4.45 18.09 -0.30
C ALA A 87 5.23 19.26 0.35
N GLN A 88 5.90 18.99 1.48
CA GLN A 88 6.76 19.98 2.12
C GLN A 88 8.01 20.27 1.28
N ARG A 89 8.65 19.23 0.73
CA ARG A 89 9.81 19.39 -0.17
C ARG A 89 9.48 20.13 -1.47
N GLN A 90 8.31 19.90 -2.06
CA GLN A 90 7.88 20.65 -3.25
C GLN A 90 7.67 22.14 -2.95
N THR A 91 7.20 22.48 -1.76
CA THR A 91 6.96 23.88 -1.37
C THR A 91 8.29 24.62 -1.17
N GLU A 92 9.30 23.98 -0.58
CA GLU A 92 10.63 24.56 -0.37
C GLU A 92 11.36 24.86 -1.70
N VAL A 93 11.28 23.96 -2.68
CA VAL A 93 11.90 24.14 -4.00
C VAL A 93 11.24 25.28 -4.80
N VAL A 94 9.91 25.40 -4.74
CA VAL A 94 9.19 26.49 -5.43
C VAL A 94 9.54 27.85 -4.83
N VAL A 95 9.66 27.95 -3.50
CA VAL A 95 10.04 29.21 -2.83
C VAL A 95 11.50 29.58 -3.16
N GLU A 96 12.41 28.61 -3.28
CA GLU A 96 13.81 28.88 -3.64
C GLU A 96 13.96 29.29 -5.11
N GLU A 97 13.20 28.68 -6.05
CA GLU A 97 13.13 29.14 -7.44
C GLU A 97 12.49 30.53 -7.56
N GLU A 98 11.35 30.79 -6.91
CA GLU A 98 10.74 32.14 -6.94
C GLU A 98 11.68 33.18 -6.33
N SER A 99 12.39 32.86 -5.24
CA SER A 99 13.37 33.77 -4.63
C SER A 99 14.56 34.05 -5.55
N PHE A 100 15.05 33.05 -6.28
CA PHE A 100 16.13 33.23 -7.25
C PHE A 100 15.69 34.05 -8.48
N VAL A 101 14.46 33.83 -8.97
CA VAL A 101 13.89 34.58 -10.10
C VAL A 101 13.62 36.05 -9.75
N VAL A 102 13.18 36.35 -8.52
CA VAL A 102 12.87 37.73 -8.10
C VAL A 102 14.14 38.57 -7.84
N VAL A 103 15.28 37.92 -7.59
CA VAL A 103 16.55 38.60 -7.27
C VAL A 103 17.48 38.73 -8.50
N ALA A 104 17.20 38.04 -9.60
CA ALA A 104 17.95 38.08 -10.86
C ALA A 104 17.44 39.17 -11.82
#